data_AF-A0A1R2CVS0-F1
#
_entry.id   AF-A0A1R2CVS0-F1
#
_cell.length_a   1.000
_cell.length_b   1.000
_cell.length_c   1.000
_cell.angle_alpha   90.00
_cell.angle_beta   90.00
_cell.angle_gamma   90.00
#
_symmetry.space_group_name_H-M   'P 1'
#
loop_
_entity.id
_entity.type
_entity.pdbx_description
1 polymer ?
#
loop_
_entity_poly.entity_id
_entity_poly.type
_entity_poly.pdbx_seq_one_letter_code
_entity_poly.pdbx_strand_id
1 'polypeptide(L)'
;MDSEYQDFTDPISDSSFISSDIHLSNISSSLLNANNPGRLKNPLTLVLEQFIATSSLKKPKKEFLNAYIIRAIKRAFRSISNGKIPKKTCIAINVRDNIEMNIWEKLQRIFRLNVDSISKKMMPEVGPLTGGKSAREEKKEGPLSFNNAFCKEFFSDEPMRNAFQEIIQLFYCNFSPARCCERFRFYCCSEKADVIHTDECEDKWLRLKDYFSMSYFEDLDVETNQGLQTSSFEEFQSDLNLDTVSIDNLQL
;
A
#
# COMPACT_ATOMS: atom_id res chain seq x y z
N MET A 1 57.29 3.33 46.51
CA MET A 1 57.71 2.88 45.18
C MET A 1 56.45 2.55 44.39
N ASP A 2 55.48 3.47 44.38
CA ASP A 2 55.42 4.75 43.64
C ASP A 2 54.75 4.44 42.28
N SER A 3 53.44 4.66 42.16
CA SER A 3 52.78 5.94 41.86
C SER A 3 52.93 6.32 40.38
N GLU A 4 51.78 6.35 39.67
CA GLU A 4 51.36 7.24 38.57
C GLU A 4 50.29 6.47 37.76
N TYR A 5 48.97 6.59 38.02
CA TYR A 5 48.08 7.73 37.74
C TYR A 5 48.28 8.33 36.34
N GLN A 6 47.50 7.85 35.37
CA GLN A 6 47.07 8.66 34.24
C GLN A 6 45.55 8.56 34.05
N ASP A 7 44.96 9.71 34.34
CA ASP A 7 43.60 10.17 34.21
C ASP A 7 43.36 10.59 32.75
N PHE A 8 42.28 10.13 32.13
CA PHE A 8 41.74 10.76 30.92
C PHE A 8 40.22 10.70 30.95
N THR A 9 39.66 11.82 31.37
CA THR A 9 38.26 12.21 31.28
C THR A 9 37.81 12.42 29.82
N ASP A 10 36.53 12.13 29.58
CA ASP A 10 35.77 12.28 28.34
C ASP A 10 35.85 13.67 27.68
N PRO A 11 35.40 13.76 26.42
CA PRO A 11 34.22 14.61 26.21
C PRO A 11 33.09 13.94 25.43
N ILE A 12 31.91 14.10 26.02
CA ILE A 12 30.58 13.99 25.44
C ILE A 12 30.52 14.74 24.11
N SER A 13 30.18 14.05 23.02
CA SER A 13 29.70 14.69 21.79
C SER A 13 28.18 14.53 21.70
N ASP A 14 27.47 15.52 22.24
CA ASP A 14 26.17 15.93 21.73
C ASP A 14 26.34 16.34 20.26
N SER A 15 25.54 15.78 19.35
CA SER A 15 24.76 16.58 18.41
C SER A 15 24.00 15.74 17.39
N SER A 16 22.73 16.13 17.23
CA SER A 16 21.87 16.00 16.05
C SER A 16 21.32 14.61 15.71
N PHE A 17 20.15 14.35 16.33
CA PHE A 17 18.99 13.83 15.60
C PHE A 17 18.85 14.57 14.26
N ILE A 18 19.12 13.87 13.16
CA ILE A 18 18.64 14.29 11.84
C ILE A 18 17.23 13.72 11.71
N SER A 19 16.26 14.55 12.07
CA SER A 19 14.91 14.42 11.55
C SER A 19 15.00 14.65 10.04
N SER A 20 14.96 13.56 9.27
CA SER A 20 14.81 13.66 7.83
C SER A 20 13.34 13.88 7.53
N ASP A 21 12.92 15.14 7.62
CA ASP A 21 11.76 15.64 6.88
C ASP A 21 12.02 15.33 5.39
N ILE A 22 11.47 14.21 4.91
CA ILE A 22 11.48 13.86 3.49
C ILE A 22 10.50 14.82 2.81
N HIS A 23 11.05 15.98 2.47
CA HIS A 23 10.40 16.98 1.66
C HIS A 23 10.12 16.35 0.29
N LEU A 24 8.84 16.03 0.03
CA LEU A 24 8.29 15.49 -1.22
C LEU A 24 8.43 16.45 -2.43
N SER A 25 9.30 17.46 -2.34
CA SER A 25 9.52 18.48 -3.36
C SER A 25 10.58 18.13 -4.40
N ASN A 26 11.28 16.99 -4.27
CA ASN A 26 12.26 16.53 -5.25
C ASN A 26 11.68 15.54 -6.27
N ILE A 27 10.48 15.82 -6.78
CA ILE A 27 10.12 15.36 -8.12
C ILE A 27 11.10 16.05 -9.06
N SER A 28 12.11 15.30 -9.50
CA SER A 28 13.15 15.78 -10.40
C SER A 28 12.53 16.61 -11.52
N SER A 29 12.89 17.88 -11.59
CA SER A 29 12.49 18.85 -12.60
C SER A 29 12.86 18.41 -14.03
N SER A 30 13.64 17.32 -14.16
CA SER A 30 13.89 16.63 -15.43
C SER A 30 12.67 15.91 -16.02
N LEU A 31 11.64 15.55 -15.23
CA LEU A 31 10.41 14.92 -15.74
C LEU A 31 9.36 15.92 -16.24
N LEU A 32 9.53 17.21 -15.95
CA LEU A 32 8.56 18.27 -16.30
C LEU A 32 8.94 19.05 -17.57
N ASN A 33 10.15 18.86 -18.12
CA ASN A 33 10.63 19.58 -19.31
C ASN A 33 10.42 18.80 -20.61
N ALA A 34 9.18 18.42 -20.90
CA ALA A 34 8.77 18.03 -22.25
C ALA A 34 7.73 19.03 -22.75
N ASN A 35 8.19 20.00 -23.54
CA ASN A 35 7.38 20.99 -24.26
C ASN A 35 6.52 20.35 -25.38
N ASN A 36 5.68 19.38 -25.02
CA ASN A 36 4.63 18.88 -25.87
C ASN A 36 3.30 19.45 -25.36
N PRO A 37 2.42 20.01 -26.21
CA PRO A 37 1.10 20.51 -25.84
C PRO A 37 0.12 19.36 -25.53
N GLY A 38 0.54 18.45 -24.64
CA GLY A 38 -0.21 17.29 -24.19
C GLY A 38 -0.74 17.49 -22.78
N ARG A 39 -1.86 16.84 -22.49
CA ARG A 39 -2.43 16.76 -21.13
C ARG A 39 -1.35 16.29 -20.15
N LEU A 40 -1.15 17.04 -19.07
CA LEU A 40 -0.25 16.66 -17.97
C LEU A 40 -0.58 15.23 -17.50
N LYS A 41 0.46 14.40 -17.37
CA LYS A 41 0.30 13.03 -16.89
C LYS A 41 -0.10 13.06 -15.43
N ASN A 42 -1.09 12.24 -15.07
CA ASN A 42 -1.48 12.05 -13.68
C ASN A 42 -0.30 11.49 -12.86
N PRO A 43 -0.09 11.93 -11.60
CA PRO A 43 1.04 11.48 -10.78
C PRO A 43 1.15 9.96 -10.62
N LEU A 44 0.03 9.24 -10.41
CA LEU A 44 0.06 7.77 -10.37
C LEU A 44 0.59 7.17 -11.67
N THR A 45 0.24 7.76 -12.82
CA THR A 45 0.76 7.30 -14.10
C THR A 45 2.29 7.36 -14.09
N LEU A 46 2.89 8.47 -13.65
CA LEU A 46 4.34 8.66 -13.57
C LEU A 46 5.00 7.63 -12.64
N VAL A 47 4.38 7.33 -11.49
CA VAL A 47 4.85 6.27 -10.59
C VAL A 47 4.78 4.91 -11.28
N LEU A 48 3.65 4.57 -11.90
CA LEU A 48 3.45 3.30 -12.61
C LEU A 48 4.35 3.11 -13.82
N GLU A 49 4.86 4.18 -14.42
CA GLU A 49 5.79 4.09 -15.55
C GLU A 49 7.13 3.44 -15.17
N GLN A 50 7.46 3.38 -13.87
CA GLN A 50 8.65 2.72 -13.34
C GLN A 50 8.48 1.20 -13.20
N PHE A 51 7.29 0.67 -13.49
CA PHE A 51 6.94 -0.74 -13.35
C PHE A 51 6.60 -1.42 -14.68
N ILE A 52 6.59 -2.74 -14.67
CA ILE A 52 6.35 -3.61 -15.83
C ILE A 52 5.21 -4.59 -15.51
N ALA A 53 4.24 -4.72 -16.41
CA ALA A 53 3.08 -5.57 -16.22
C ALA A 53 3.38 -7.08 -16.41
N THR A 54 2.59 -7.95 -15.77
CA THR A 54 2.81 -9.41 -15.79
C THR A 54 2.75 -10.05 -17.18
N SER A 55 1.96 -9.53 -18.11
CA SER A 55 1.74 -10.16 -19.42
C SER A 55 2.47 -9.49 -20.58
N SER A 56 3.23 -8.41 -20.34
CA SER A 56 3.93 -7.68 -21.41
C SER A 56 4.98 -6.74 -20.83
N LEU A 57 5.97 -6.34 -21.63
CA LEU A 57 6.88 -5.21 -21.33
C LEU A 57 6.16 -3.84 -21.26
N LYS A 58 4.83 -3.82 -21.12
CA LYS A 58 4.03 -2.60 -21.01
C LYS A 58 3.95 -2.17 -19.55
N LYS A 59 3.81 -0.86 -19.37
CA LYS A 59 3.58 -0.22 -18.07
C LYS A 59 2.18 -0.59 -17.54
N PRO A 60 2.03 -0.88 -16.23
CA PRO A 60 0.72 -1.04 -15.61
C PRO A 60 -0.15 0.20 -15.84
N LYS A 61 -1.44 -0.02 -16.12
CA LYS A 61 -2.40 1.07 -16.29
C LYS A 61 -3.10 1.39 -14.97
N LYS A 62 -3.29 2.67 -14.68
CA LYS A 62 -4.03 3.16 -13.50
C LYS A 62 -5.39 2.49 -13.32
N GLU A 63 -6.19 2.43 -14.39
CA GLU A 63 -7.52 1.81 -14.37
C GLU A 63 -7.50 0.32 -13.97
N PHE A 64 -6.43 -0.40 -14.34
CA PHE A 64 -6.27 -1.80 -13.96
C PHE A 64 -5.83 -1.96 -12.52
N LEU A 65 -4.96 -1.09 -12.02
CA LEU A 65 -4.60 -1.04 -10.61
C LEU A 65 -5.81 -0.73 -9.73
N ASN A 66 -6.60 0.29 -10.09
CA ASN A 66 -7.84 0.63 -9.38
C ASN A 66 -8.82 -0.56 -9.36
N ALA A 67 -9.05 -1.17 -10.52
CA ALA A 67 -9.89 -2.36 -10.62
C ALA A 67 -9.36 -3.51 -9.75
N TYR A 68 -8.04 -3.68 -9.70
CA TYR A 68 -7.38 -4.72 -8.93
C TYR A 68 -7.60 -4.54 -7.42
N ILE A 69 -7.35 -3.34 -6.90
CA ILE A 69 -7.52 -3.02 -5.48
C ILE A 69 -8.99 -3.11 -5.06
N ILE A 70 -9.91 -2.54 -5.85
CA ILE A 70 -11.35 -2.64 -5.57
C ILE A 70 -11.79 -4.11 -5.54
N ARG A 71 -11.31 -4.94 -6.48
CA ARG A 71 -11.58 -6.39 -6.45
C ARG A 71 -10.97 -7.07 -5.22
N ALA A 72 -9.79 -6.66 -4.75
CA ALA A 72 -9.19 -7.18 -3.54
C ALA A 72 -10.06 -6.87 -2.31
N ILE A 73 -10.50 -5.61 -2.14
CA ILE A 73 -11.45 -5.20 -1.10
C ILE A 73 -12.73 -6.04 -1.18
N LYS A 74 -13.35 -6.14 -2.37
CA LYS A 74 -14.59 -6.92 -2.55
C LYS A 74 -14.40 -8.40 -2.20
N ARG A 75 -13.26 -8.99 -2.54
CA ARG A 75 -12.92 -10.38 -2.19
C ARG A 75 -12.68 -10.56 -0.69
N ALA A 76 -12.05 -9.60 -0.03
CA ALA A 76 -11.82 -9.63 1.42
C ALA A 76 -13.16 -9.65 2.16
N PHE A 77 -14.05 -8.70 1.87
CA PHE A 77 -15.37 -8.66 2.51
C PHE A 77 -16.24 -9.88 2.20
N ARG A 78 -16.19 -10.43 0.98
CA ARG A 78 -16.85 -11.70 0.67
C ARG A 78 -16.28 -12.87 1.48
N SER A 79 -14.98 -12.87 1.75
CA SER A 79 -14.36 -13.92 2.56
C SER A 79 -14.80 -13.78 4.02
N ILE A 80 -14.85 -12.54 4.54
CA ILE A 80 -15.38 -12.22 5.89
C ILE A 80 -16.84 -12.62 6.03
N SER A 81 -17.71 -12.24 5.09
CA SER A 81 -19.14 -12.57 5.12
C SER A 81 -19.39 -14.08 5.13
N ASN A 82 -18.48 -14.86 4.53
CA ASN A 82 -18.53 -16.32 4.51
C ASN A 82 -17.80 -16.97 5.69
N GLY A 83 -17.26 -16.19 6.64
CA GLY A 83 -16.49 -16.69 7.79
C GLY A 83 -15.17 -17.37 7.40
N LYS A 84 -14.55 -16.98 6.27
CA LYS A 84 -13.35 -17.62 5.72
C LYS A 84 -12.16 -16.68 5.75
N ILE A 85 -11.02 -17.19 6.21
CA ILE A 85 -9.71 -16.55 6.01
C ILE A 85 -9.20 -16.91 4.61
N PRO A 86 -8.88 -15.93 3.75
CA PRO A 86 -8.39 -16.19 2.40
C PRO A 86 -7.01 -16.86 2.44
N LYS A 87 -6.87 -17.99 1.73
CA LYS A 87 -5.60 -18.76 1.63
C LYS A 87 -4.90 -18.60 0.28
N LYS A 88 -5.50 -17.87 -0.65
CA LYS A 88 -5.06 -17.73 -2.05
C LYS A 88 -5.26 -16.28 -2.50
N THR A 89 -4.72 -15.95 -3.67
CA THR A 89 -4.79 -14.62 -4.31
C THR A 89 -3.99 -13.55 -3.56
N CYS A 90 -4.08 -12.29 -3.99
CA CYS A 90 -3.34 -11.19 -3.38
C CYS A 90 -3.78 -10.81 -1.97
N ILE A 91 -4.95 -11.29 -1.53
CA ILE A 91 -5.45 -11.06 -0.16
C ILE A 91 -5.20 -12.26 0.75
N ALA A 92 -4.36 -13.22 0.36
CA ALA A 92 -4.05 -14.37 1.21
C ALA A 92 -3.50 -13.91 2.57
N ILE A 93 -3.93 -14.55 3.65
CA ILE A 93 -3.47 -14.27 5.02
C ILE A 93 -2.70 -15.47 5.53
N ASN A 94 -1.46 -15.24 5.94
CA ASN A 94 -0.68 -16.18 6.73
C ASN A 94 -1.13 -16.10 8.20
N VAL A 95 -1.85 -17.12 8.66
CA VAL A 95 -2.38 -17.16 10.04
C VAL A 95 -1.32 -17.25 11.13
N ARG A 96 -0.06 -17.55 10.76
CA ARG A 96 1.09 -17.54 11.68
C ARG A 96 1.78 -16.19 11.76
N ASP A 97 1.39 -15.27 10.88
CA ASP A 97 1.94 -13.92 10.81
C ASP A 97 0.99 -12.97 11.56
N ASN A 98 1.45 -12.47 12.71
CA ASN A 98 0.64 -11.62 13.58
C ASN A 98 0.28 -10.29 12.90
N ILE A 99 1.12 -9.78 12.00
CA ILE A 99 0.86 -8.52 11.29
C ILE A 99 -0.25 -8.73 10.27
N GLU A 100 -0.16 -9.79 9.46
CA GLU A 100 -1.24 -10.13 8.50
C GLU A 100 -2.56 -10.43 9.21
N MET A 101 -2.52 -11.14 10.34
CA MET A 101 -3.71 -11.43 11.14
C MET A 101 -4.33 -10.17 11.74
N ASN A 102 -3.55 -9.24 12.28
CA ASN A 102 -4.05 -7.98 12.80
C ASN A 102 -4.75 -7.15 11.70
N ILE A 103 -4.15 -7.05 10.51
CA ILE A 103 -4.77 -6.38 9.35
C ILE A 103 -6.10 -7.05 8.98
N TRP A 104 -6.13 -8.40 9.00
CA TRP A 104 -7.35 -9.15 8.74
C TRP A 104 -8.46 -8.87 9.77
N GLU A 105 -8.11 -8.77 11.06
CA GLU A 105 -9.04 -8.40 12.13
C GLU A 105 -9.58 -6.98 11.98
N LYS A 106 -8.76 -6.02 11.56
CA LYS A 106 -9.20 -4.66 11.25
C LYS A 106 -10.20 -4.66 10.08
N LEU A 107 -9.95 -5.41 9.01
CA LEU A 107 -10.91 -5.60 7.91
C LEU A 107 -12.23 -6.22 8.39
N GLN A 108 -12.18 -7.21 9.28
CA GLN A 108 -13.39 -7.78 9.90
C GLN A 108 -14.16 -6.74 10.71
N ARG A 109 -13.46 -5.91 11.48
CA ARG A 109 -14.06 -4.83 12.27
C ARG A 109 -14.77 -3.81 11.36
N ILE A 110 -14.10 -3.35 10.30
CA ILE A 110 -14.68 -2.45 9.30
C ILE A 110 -15.97 -3.06 8.73
N PHE A 111 -15.94 -4.35 8.37
CA PHE A 111 -17.11 -5.05 7.84
C PHE A 111 -18.27 -5.11 8.83
N ARG A 112 -18.02 -5.55 10.06
CA ARG A 112 -19.05 -5.76 11.09
C ARG A 112 -19.74 -4.46 11.52
N LEU A 113 -19.00 -3.34 11.53
CA LEU A 113 -19.56 -2.03 11.86
C LEU A 113 -20.39 -1.41 10.73
N ASN A 114 -20.27 -1.92 9.49
CA ASN A 114 -20.82 -1.29 8.30
C ASN A 114 -21.49 -2.31 7.35
N VAL A 115 -22.10 -3.36 7.90
CA VAL A 115 -22.58 -4.51 7.10
C VAL A 115 -23.53 -4.08 5.98
N ASP A 116 -24.48 -3.19 6.26
CA ASP A 116 -25.52 -2.80 5.29
C ASP A 116 -24.95 -1.97 4.14
N SER A 117 -24.10 -0.98 4.43
CA SER A 117 -23.49 -0.12 3.42
C SER A 117 -22.51 -0.92 2.55
N ILE A 118 -21.69 -1.76 3.16
CA ILE A 118 -20.73 -2.61 2.45
C ILE A 118 -21.46 -3.61 1.57
N SER A 119 -22.47 -4.31 2.10
CA SER A 119 -23.21 -5.32 1.33
C SER A 119 -23.84 -4.76 0.05
N LYS A 120 -24.37 -3.53 0.11
CA LYS A 120 -24.87 -2.81 -1.08
C LYS A 120 -23.76 -2.58 -2.11
N LYS A 121 -22.58 -2.09 -1.70
CA LYS A 121 -21.43 -1.86 -2.61
C LYS A 121 -20.78 -3.15 -3.14
N MET A 122 -20.98 -4.28 -2.45
CA MET A 122 -20.46 -5.59 -2.87
C MET A 122 -21.27 -6.24 -4.01
N MET A 123 -22.47 -5.76 -4.30
CA MET A 123 -23.32 -6.34 -5.34
C MET A 123 -22.60 -6.34 -6.71
N PRO A 124 -22.65 -7.46 -7.47
CA PRO A 124 -21.98 -7.58 -8.77
C PRO A 124 -22.47 -6.59 -9.84
N GLU A 125 -23.62 -5.96 -9.60
CA GLU A 125 -24.25 -4.97 -10.49
C GLU A 125 -23.67 -3.56 -10.30
N VAL A 126 -23.02 -3.30 -9.16
CA VAL A 126 -22.42 -2.01 -8.78
C VAL A 126 -20.94 -1.97 -9.19
N GLY A 127 -20.61 -2.50 -10.37
CA GLY A 127 -19.26 -2.49 -10.92
C GLY A 127 -19.28 -2.07 -12.38
N PRO A 128 -18.21 -1.44 -12.89
CA PRO A 128 -18.19 -1.00 -14.26
C PRO A 128 -18.33 -2.20 -15.21
N LEU A 129 -18.94 -1.95 -16.37
CA LEU A 129 -19.28 -2.96 -17.37
C LEU A 129 -18.02 -3.46 -18.12
N THR A 130 -17.07 -4.07 -17.41
CA THR A 130 -15.83 -4.57 -18.01
C THR A 130 -16.03 -5.98 -18.57
N GLY A 131 -15.91 -6.13 -19.90
CA GLY A 131 -15.55 -7.38 -20.60
C GLY A 131 -16.46 -8.59 -20.38
N GLY A 132 -17.61 -8.63 -21.07
CA GLY A 132 -18.47 -9.82 -21.20
C GLY A 132 -19.96 -9.54 -21.03
N LYS A 133 -20.32 -8.48 -20.30
CA LYS A 133 -21.72 -8.05 -20.09
C LYS A 133 -22.20 -6.95 -21.03
N SER A 134 -21.29 -6.22 -21.70
CA SER A 134 -21.64 -5.15 -22.66
C SER A 134 -22.21 -5.67 -23.97
N ALA A 135 -22.21 -6.98 -24.20
CA ALA A 135 -22.74 -7.62 -25.41
C ALA A 135 -24.18 -8.16 -25.22
N ARG A 136 -24.76 -8.05 -24.01
CA ARG A 136 -26.17 -8.36 -23.78
C ARG A 136 -26.96 -7.07 -23.74
N GLU A 137 -27.98 -7.06 -24.56
CA GLU A 137 -28.80 -5.94 -25.01
C GLU A 137 -29.37 -5.08 -23.88
N GLU A 138 -29.78 -3.87 -24.28
CA GLU A 138 -30.30 -2.73 -23.51
C GLU A 138 -29.22 -1.78 -22.95
N LYS A 139 -29.38 -0.48 -23.28
CA LYS A 139 -28.55 0.64 -22.84
C LYS A 139 -28.53 0.69 -21.31
N LYS A 140 -27.57 0.02 -20.67
CA LYS A 140 -27.36 0.15 -19.23
C LYS A 140 -26.53 1.40 -18.97
N GLU A 141 -27.17 2.39 -18.35
CA GLU A 141 -26.51 3.57 -17.80
C GLU A 141 -25.59 3.12 -16.67
N GLY A 142 -24.27 3.21 -16.89
CA GLY A 142 -23.28 2.83 -15.91
C GLY A 142 -21.86 3.07 -16.41
N PRO A 143 -20.88 3.28 -15.51
CA PRO A 143 -19.50 3.52 -15.90
C PRO A 143 -18.93 2.31 -16.65
N LEU A 144 -18.27 2.57 -17.78
CA LEU A 144 -17.70 1.53 -18.65
C LEU A 144 -16.35 0.98 -18.13
N SER A 145 -15.71 1.68 -17.20
CA SER A 145 -14.40 1.31 -16.66
C SER A 145 -14.22 1.76 -15.21
N PHE A 146 -13.16 1.27 -14.57
CA PHE A 146 -12.71 1.73 -13.25
C PHE A 146 -11.98 3.07 -13.37
N ASN A 147 -12.63 4.05 -14.00
CA ASN A 147 -12.13 5.41 -14.16
C ASN A 147 -12.21 6.19 -12.83
N ASN A 148 -11.69 7.42 -12.83
CA ASN A 148 -11.71 8.27 -11.63
C ASN A 148 -13.11 8.50 -11.09
N ALA A 149 -14.13 8.69 -11.95
CA ALA A 149 -15.51 8.92 -11.50
C ALA A 149 -16.05 7.72 -10.70
N PHE A 150 -15.88 6.50 -11.22
CA PHE A 150 -16.27 5.29 -10.49
C PHE A 150 -15.47 5.12 -9.19
N CYS A 151 -14.15 5.38 -9.22
CA CYS A 151 -13.33 5.26 -8.02
C CYS A 151 -13.72 6.30 -6.96
N LYS A 152 -14.02 7.53 -7.37
CA LYS A 152 -14.53 8.60 -6.50
C LYS A 152 -15.82 8.18 -5.81
N GLU A 153 -16.80 7.66 -6.56
CA GLU A 153 -18.06 7.15 -6.00
C GLU A 153 -17.85 5.92 -5.10
N PHE A 154 -16.92 5.03 -5.45
CA PHE A 154 -16.63 3.86 -4.62
C PHE A 154 -16.03 4.29 -3.27
N PHE A 155 -15.05 5.20 -3.31
CA PHE A 155 -14.30 5.68 -2.15
C PHE A 155 -14.89 6.91 -1.46
N SER A 156 -16.05 7.41 -1.88
CA SER A 156 -16.80 8.44 -1.15
C SER A 156 -17.18 7.97 0.27
N ASP A 157 -17.35 6.66 0.42
CA ASP A 157 -17.69 6.02 1.69
C ASP A 157 -16.43 5.79 2.52
N GLU A 158 -16.42 6.30 3.75
CA GLU A 158 -15.32 6.12 4.69
C GLU A 158 -14.94 4.64 4.92
N PRO A 159 -15.88 3.69 5.08
CA PRO A 159 -15.53 2.28 5.22
C PRO A 159 -14.74 1.71 4.03
N MET A 160 -14.97 2.22 2.80
CA MET A 160 -14.23 1.78 1.62
C MET A 160 -12.80 2.36 1.60
N ARG A 161 -12.61 3.58 2.11
CA ARG A 161 -11.28 4.18 2.28
C ARG A 161 -10.47 3.46 3.36
N ASN A 162 -11.09 3.16 4.50
CA ASN A 162 -10.43 2.42 5.56
C ASN A 162 -10.04 1.02 5.07
N ALA A 163 -10.93 0.34 4.34
CA ALA A 163 -10.62 -0.96 3.75
C ALA A 163 -9.51 -0.89 2.69
N PHE A 164 -9.45 0.19 1.91
CA PHE A 164 -8.35 0.43 0.99
C PHE A 164 -7.02 0.50 1.72
N GLN A 165 -6.95 1.28 2.81
CA GLN A 165 -5.71 1.41 3.60
C GLN A 165 -5.26 0.07 4.18
N GLU A 166 -6.18 -0.73 4.72
CA GLU A 166 -5.85 -2.08 5.21
C GLU A 166 -5.37 -3.02 4.08
N ILE A 167 -5.92 -2.92 2.87
CA ILE A 167 -5.44 -3.70 1.72
C ILE A 167 -4.05 -3.27 1.27
N ILE A 168 -3.77 -1.96 1.25
CA ILE A 168 -2.42 -1.45 0.98
C ILE A 168 -1.45 -1.91 2.08
N GLN A 169 -1.84 -1.80 3.35
CA GLN A 169 -1.04 -2.29 4.48
C GLN A 169 -0.75 -3.79 4.35
N LEU A 170 -1.73 -4.60 3.94
CA LEU A 170 -1.52 -6.03 3.69
C LEU A 170 -0.49 -6.29 2.59
N PHE A 171 -0.48 -5.48 1.53
CA PHE A 171 0.46 -5.66 0.42
C PHE A 171 1.89 -5.26 0.80
N TYR A 172 2.05 -4.32 1.73
CA TYR A 172 3.36 -3.80 2.17
C TYR A 172 3.85 -4.33 3.52
N CYS A 173 3.03 -5.04 4.31
CA CYS A 173 3.51 -5.65 5.54
C CYS A 173 4.63 -6.66 5.24
N ASN A 174 5.61 -6.78 6.15
CA ASN A 174 6.83 -7.57 5.93
C ASN A 174 7.48 -7.21 4.58
N PHE A 175 7.74 -5.91 4.41
CA PHE A 175 8.11 -5.29 3.15
C PHE A 175 9.30 -6.00 2.49
N SER A 176 9.12 -6.35 1.22
CA SER A 176 10.20 -6.68 0.29
C SER A 176 9.69 -6.48 -1.14
N PRO A 177 10.54 -6.06 -2.10
CA PRO A 177 10.12 -5.91 -3.49
C PRO A 177 9.51 -7.19 -4.09
N ALA A 178 10.04 -8.37 -3.72
CA ALA A 178 9.54 -9.67 -4.17
C ALA A 178 8.08 -9.90 -3.72
N ARG A 179 7.78 -9.62 -2.44
CA ARG A 179 6.43 -9.72 -1.90
C ARG A 179 5.49 -8.71 -2.56
N CYS A 180 5.92 -7.47 -2.77
CA CYS A 180 5.13 -6.48 -3.49
C CYS A 180 4.82 -6.94 -4.91
N CYS A 181 5.80 -7.51 -5.64
CA CYS A 181 5.56 -8.07 -6.97
C CYS A 181 4.47 -9.17 -6.95
N GLU A 182 4.52 -10.07 -5.98
CA GLU A 182 3.53 -11.15 -5.82
C GLU A 182 2.12 -10.60 -5.52
N ARG A 183 2.03 -9.63 -4.61
CA ARG A 183 0.77 -9.04 -4.15
C ARG A 183 0.13 -8.14 -5.19
N PHE A 184 0.92 -7.32 -5.89
CA PHE A 184 0.43 -6.38 -6.91
C PHE A 184 0.28 -6.98 -8.30
N ARG A 185 0.99 -8.07 -8.62
CA ARG A 185 1.00 -8.70 -9.96
C ARG A 185 1.51 -7.76 -11.07
N PHE A 186 2.50 -6.95 -10.74
CA PHE A 186 3.41 -6.26 -11.66
C PHE A 186 4.77 -6.13 -10.98
N TYR A 187 5.80 -5.77 -11.76
CA TYR A 187 7.19 -5.94 -11.36
C TYR A 187 7.97 -4.62 -11.45
N CYS A 188 8.91 -4.41 -10.54
CA CYS A 188 9.83 -3.26 -10.57
C CYS A 188 11.05 -3.49 -11.50
N CYS A 189 11.25 -4.72 -11.97
CA CYS A 189 12.32 -5.15 -12.86
C CYS A 189 11.76 -6.02 -14.01
N SER A 190 12.51 -6.11 -15.12
CA SER A 190 12.09 -6.78 -16.36
C SER A 190 12.08 -8.30 -16.27
N GLU A 191 12.99 -8.86 -15.49
CA GLU A 191 13.10 -10.28 -15.24
C GLU A 191 12.21 -10.64 -14.05
N LYS A 192 11.28 -11.56 -14.29
CA LYS A 192 10.27 -11.95 -13.31
C LYS A 192 10.85 -13.03 -12.41
N ALA A 193 10.67 -12.85 -11.10
CA ALA A 193 10.84 -13.83 -10.03
C ALA A 193 12.27 -14.24 -9.62
N ASP A 194 13.29 -14.19 -10.50
CA ASP A 194 14.63 -14.71 -10.19
C ASP A 194 15.76 -13.66 -10.16
N VAL A 195 15.40 -12.38 -9.98
CA VAL A 195 16.36 -11.27 -9.90
C VAL A 195 16.61 -10.83 -8.46
N ILE A 196 17.88 -10.57 -8.17
CA ILE A 196 18.31 -9.84 -6.98
C ILE A 196 17.76 -8.42 -7.08
N HIS A 197 16.79 -8.09 -6.23
CA HIS A 197 16.27 -6.74 -6.13
C HIS A 197 17.33 -5.78 -5.60
N THR A 198 17.39 -4.59 -6.18
CA THR A 198 18.29 -3.50 -5.79
C THR A 198 17.56 -2.46 -4.95
N ASP A 199 18.30 -1.54 -4.32
CA ASP A 199 17.73 -0.40 -3.60
C ASP A 199 16.78 0.43 -4.50
N GLU A 200 17.08 0.52 -5.80
CA GLU A 200 16.18 1.18 -6.77
C GLU A 200 14.81 0.49 -6.88
N CYS A 201 14.75 -0.83 -6.68
CA CYS A 201 13.47 -1.55 -6.63
C CYS A 201 12.68 -1.15 -5.38
N GLU A 202 13.35 -1.02 -4.24
CA GLU A 202 12.73 -0.60 -2.97
C GLU A 202 12.18 0.81 -3.10
N ASP A 203 12.98 1.76 -3.61
CA ASP A 203 12.57 3.14 -3.85
C ASP A 203 11.32 3.24 -4.73
N LYS A 204 11.23 2.44 -5.79
CA LYS A 204 10.03 2.40 -6.67
C LYS A 204 8.79 2.00 -5.89
N TRP A 205 8.89 0.97 -5.05
CA TRP A 205 7.78 0.48 -4.23
C TRP A 205 7.42 1.46 -3.12
N LEU A 206 8.39 2.08 -2.45
CA LEU A 206 8.14 3.09 -1.42
C LEU A 206 7.44 4.32 -2.03
N ARG A 207 7.88 4.82 -3.19
CA ARG A 207 7.17 5.90 -3.89
C ARG A 207 5.72 5.57 -4.21
N LEU A 208 5.43 4.32 -4.58
CA LEU A 208 4.06 3.87 -4.82
C LEU A 208 3.25 3.80 -3.51
N LYS A 209 3.86 3.35 -2.42
CA LYS A 209 3.27 3.33 -1.08
C LYS A 209 2.91 4.75 -0.64
N ASP A 210 3.85 5.68 -0.75
CA ASP A 210 3.66 7.08 -0.37
C ASP A 210 2.55 7.73 -1.19
N TYR A 211 2.50 7.45 -2.49
CA TYR A 211 1.42 7.92 -3.34
C TYR A 211 0.05 7.42 -2.86
N PHE A 212 -0.06 6.15 -2.44
CA PHE A 212 -1.31 5.63 -1.88
C PHE A 212 -1.72 6.30 -0.57
N SER A 213 -0.74 6.63 0.28
CA SER A 213 -0.98 7.26 1.58
C SER A 213 -1.33 8.74 1.47
N MET A 214 -0.66 9.48 0.57
CA MET A 214 -0.70 10.94 0.55
C MET A 214 -1.61 11.51 -0.54
N SER A 215 -1.60 10.91 -1.74
CA SER A 215 -2.14 11.57 -2.94
C SER A 215 -3.29 10.82 -3.61
N TYR A 216 -3.50 9.54 -3.32
CA TYR A 216 -4.47 8.72 -4.06
C TYR A 216 -5.91 9.25 -3.97
N PHE A 217 -6.37 9.62 -2.78
CA PHE A 217 -7.73 10.14 -2.60
C PHE A 217 -7.88 11.58 -3.08
N GLU A 218 -6.83 12.40 -2.94
CA GLU A 218 -6.77 13.76 -3.51
C GLU A 218 -6.89 13.72 -5.04
N ASP A 219 -6.15 12.83 -5.70
CA ASP A 219 -6.21 12.63 -7.16
C ASP A 219 -7.56 12.09 -7.67
N LEU A 220 -8.36 11.50 -6.76
CA LEU A 220 -9.73 11.07 -7.03
C LEU A 220 -10.77 12.14 -6.68
N ASP A 221 -10.34 13.29 -6.14
CA ASP A 221 -11.22 14.35 -5.64
C ASP A 221 -12.23 13.80 -4.61
N VAL A 222 -11.73 12.96 -3.71
CA VAL A 222 -12.47 12.38 -2.59
C VAL A 222 -12.12 13.17 -1.33
N GLU A 223 -13.10 13.83 -0.75
CA GLU A 223 -12.94 14.52 0.53
C GLU A 223 -12.63 13.51 1.63
N THR A 224 -11.39 13.54 2.13
CA THR A 224 -11.03 12.89 3.38
C THR A 224 -11.23 13.91 4.49
N ASN A 225 -12.09 13.60 5.47
CA ASN A 225 -12.25 14.43 6.68
C ASN A 225 -10.99 14.40 7.58
N GLN A 226 -9.82 14.02 7.04
CA GLN A 226 -8.57 13.80 7.74
C GLN A 226 -7.63 14.99 7.54
N GLY A 227 -7.98 16.12 8.15
CA GLY A 227 -6.94 16.88 8.85
C GLY A 227 -6.63 16.10 10.14
N LEU A 228 -5.37 15.69 10.33
CA LEU A 228 -4.86 14.87 11.44
C LEU A 228 -5.23 13.37 11.42
N GLN A 229 -4.38 12.53 10.82
CA GLN A 229 -4.00 11.22 11.37
C GLN A 229 -2.82 10.63 10.56
N THR A 230 -1.68 11.30 10.61
CA THR A 230 -0.38 10.76 10.14
C THR A 230 0.28 9.83 11.17
N SER A 231 -0.33 9.61 12.35
CA SER A 231 0.33 8.94 13.47
C SER A 231 0.27 7.40 13.47
N SER A 232 -0.48 6.75 12.58
CA SER A 232 -0.65 5.28 12.64
C SER A 232 0.33 4.47 11.79
N PHE A 233 1.21 5.14 11.04
CA PHE A 233 2.11 4.48 10.09
C PHE A 233 3.54 4.31 10.59
N GLU A 234 4.01 5.17 11.51
CA GLU A 234 5.38 5.13 12.04
C GLU A 234 5.53 4.23 13.29
N GLU A 235 4.44 3.85 13.97
CA GLU A 235 4.50 3.03 15.19
C GLU A 235 4.91 1.55 14.98
N PHE A 236 5.16 1.10 13.74
CA PHE A 236 5.45 -0.31 13.48
C PHE A 236 6.95 -0.68 13.37
N GLN A 237 7.87 0.29 13.50
CA GLN A 237 9.32 0.01 13.55
C GLN A 237 9.90 0.00 14.97
N SER A 238 9.18 0.48 15.99
CA SER A 238 9.69 0.54 17.37
C SER A 238 9.59 -0.76 18.15
N ASP A 239 8.69 -1.68 17.77
CA ASP A 239 8.33 -2.81 18.63
C ASP A 239 9.14 -4.09 18.39
N LEU A 240 10.23 -4.02 17.63
CA LEU A 240 11.17 -5.14 17.43
C LEU A 240 12.43 -5.08 18.31
N ASN A 241 12.57 -4.07 19.17
CA ASN A 241 13.59 -4.07 20.22
C ASN A 241 12.97 -4.42 21.58
N LEU A 242 12.87 -5.72 21.85
CA LEU A 242 12.71 -6.21 23.21
C LEU A 242 13.67 -7.38 23.43
N ASP A 243 14.84 -6.99 23.91
CA ASP A 243 15.69 -7.61 24.91
C ASP A 243 16.08 -9.08 24.73
N THR A 244 17.36 -9.23 24.35
CA THR A 244 18.26 -10.27 24.83
C THR A 244 18.17 -10.36 26.35
N VAL A 245 17.35 -11.29 26.85
CA VAL A 245 17.42 -11.72 28.25
C VAL A 245 18.71 -12.50 28.45
N SER A 246 19.59 -11.90 29.24
CA SER A 246 20.78 -12.51 29.82
C SER A 246 20.41 -13.78 30.60
N ILE A 247 21.03 -14.90 30.25
CA ILE A 247 21.09 -16.07 31.12
C ILE A 247 22.40 -15.96 31.88
N ASP A 248 22.34 -15.35 33.06
CA ASP A 248 23.38 -15.48 34.07
C ASP A 248 22.95 -16.46 35.16
N ASN A 249 23.83 -17.44 35.38
CA ASN A 249 24.17 -18.08 36.65
C ASN A 249 23.07 -18.82 37.43
N LEU A 250 23.16 -20.15 37.38
CA LEU A 250 22.92 -21.00 38.55
C LEU A 250 24.06 -22.04 38.65
N GLN A 251 25.07 -21.68 39.44
CA GLN A 251 25.86 -22.65 40.20
C GLN A 251 25.03 -23.07 41.41
N LEU A 252 24.74 -24.37 41.51
CA LEU A 252 24.89 -25.22 42.70
C LEU A 252 24.50 -26.66 42.34
#